data_AF-A0A118KC85-F1
#
_entry.id   AF-A0A118KC85-F1
#
_cell.length_a   1.000
_cell.length_b   1.000
_cell.length_c   1.000
_cell.angle_alpha   90.00
_cell.angle_beta   90.00
_cell.angle_gamma   90.00
#
_symmetry.space_group_name_H-M   'P 1'
#
loop_
_entity.id
_entity.type
_entity.pdbx_description
1 polymer ?
#
loop_
_entity_poly.entity_id
_entity_poly.type
_entity_poly.pdbx_seq_one_letter_code
_entity_poly.pdbx_strand_id
1 'polypeptide(L)'
;MPAVFVHVSDIHFGQEKDDRVHIHGDVKQQLIADAKEVVSNIAGGVAHGILVTGDIAQSGKWSEYEDAGKWLDELAASIGVEIHRVQMVPGNHDLDRSKLSFSGKQILDHIRAGGAKEYEEILNNPTDRQALFARFEDYGRFSFGYNCPLNNEGGFASEMEVNLAPGRAIRFIRFNSSLLCHGAERDEHPELMIGARQFTIPRTNGVENIVIVHHPLHWYKDQDQVWNYIRSRARVFISGHEHDPKVSVENIETGCDVMMLAAGATVPYKSDDTFTFTYNIIEFDWDEGIDGLSVTMHPRAWNPRRTCFEADEKRLGGRDPNFRLASPFFRKADRPDAPTATQAEDAPVADGTAWSTEPVIEMMPMESLEGGPQPMSPKVEGYETARLRFFRDLLEGERLRILVELDALPENSDERMSQGLERRLLDMLVRRGKLGEVERMINQLVEERKNGAR
;
A
#
# COMPACT_ATOMS: atom_id res chain seq x y z
N MET A 1 17.89 -5.14 -12.00
CA MET A 1 17.39 -6.09 -10.98
C MET A 1 15.93 -5.74 -10.71
N PRO A 2 15.06 -6.74 -10.50
CA PRO A 2 13.65 -6.50 -10.25
C PRO A 2 13.40 -5.81 -8.91
N ALA A 3 12.35 -4.99 -8.84
CA ALA A 3 11.78 -4.50 -7.61
C ALA A 3 10.82 -5.55 -7.03
N VAL A 4 11.16 -6.09 -5.86
CA VAL A 4 10.50 -7.25 -5.24
C VAL A 4 9.61 -6.81 -4.07
N PHE A 5 8.34 -7.20 -4.07
CA PHE A 5 7.39 -6.87 -3.01
C PHE A 5 6.68 -8.11 -2.48
N VAL A 6 6.61 -8.26 -1.16
CA VAL A 6 5.68 -9.22 -0.54
C VAL A 6 4.28 -8.60 -0.57
N HIS A 7 3.30 -9.31 -1.13
CA HIS A 7 1.91 -8.86 -1.27
C HIS A 7 0.99 -9.70 -0.40
N VAL A 8 0.28 -9.01 0.50
CA VAL A 8 -0.70 -9.58 1.42
C VAL A 8 -2.02 -8.81 1.35
N SER A 9 -3.12 -9.47 1.70
CA SER A 9 -4.47 -8.91 1.70
C SER A 9 -5.32 -9.68 2.70
N ASP A 10 -6.37 -9.07 3.25
CA ASP A 10 -7.40 -9.77 4.02
C ASP A 10 -6.77 -10.59 5.17
N ILE A 11 -6.05 -9.87 6.04
CA ILE A 11 -5.32 -10.41 7.20
C ILE A 11 -6.24 -10.47 8.42
N HIS A 12 -7.16 -9.50 8.53
CA HIS A 12 -8.24 -9.44 9.51
C HIS A 12 -7.80 -9.64 10.97
N PHE A 13 -6.82 -8.85 11.45
CA PHE A 13 -6.45 -8.87 12.87
C PHE A 13 -7.67 -8.62 13.77
N GLY A 14 -7.92 -9.53 14.71
CA GLY A 14 -9.07 -9.47 15.63
C GLY A 14 -10.24 -10.39 15.25
N GLN A 15 -10.17 -11.10 14.11
CA GLN A 15 -11.22 -12.05 13.72
C GLN A 15 -11.20 -13.34 14.55
N GLU A 16 -10.04 -13.72 15.08
CA GLU A 16 -9.81 -15.03 15.63
C GLU A 16 -10.53 -15.23 16.97
N LYS A 17 -11.14 -16.41 17.12
CA LYS A 17 -11.79 -16.89 18.35
C LYS A 17 -11.54 -18.38 18.48
N ASP A 18 -11.54 -18.88 19.71
CA ASP A 18 -11.36 -20.30 20.02
C ASP A 18 -9.97 -20.80 19.57
N ASP A 19 -9.89 -22.02 19.02
CA ASP A 19 -8.65 -22.63 18.53
C ASP A 19 -8.00 -21.90 17.35
N ARG A 20 -8.79 -21.18 16.54
CA ARG A 20 -8.28 -20.36 15.41
C ARG A 20 -7.23 -19.33 15.85
N VAL A 21 -7.27 -18.85 17.09
CA VAL A 21 -6.25 -17.93 17.62
C VAL A 21 -4.85 -18.55 17.49
N HIS A 22 -4.73 -19.85 17.79
CA HIS A 22 -3.46 -20.56 17.69
C HIS A 22 -3.13 -20.94 16.25
N ILE A 23 -4.11 -21.42 15.48
CA ILE A 23 -3.90 -21.86 14.09
C ILE A 23 -3.50 -20.68 13.21
N HIS A 24 -4.25 -19.57 13.25
CA HIS A 24 -3.96 -18.40 12.44
C HIS A 24 -2.67 -17.72 12.90
N GLY A 25 -2.36 -17.77 14.20
CA GLY A 25 -1.06 -17.36 14.73
C GLY A 25 0.10 -18.15 14.12
N ASP A 26 0.00 -19.47 14.05
CA ASP A 26 0.99 -20.33 13.39
C ASP A 26 1.09 -20.02 11.89
N VAL A 27 -0.04 -19.93 11.17
CA VAL A 27 -0.05 -19.58 9.74
C VAL A 27 0.66 -18.26 9.47
N LYS A 28 0.40 -17.22 10.28
CA LYS A 28 1.07 -15.92 10.18
C LYS A 28 2.59 -16.02 10.37
N GLN A 29 3.07 -16.92 11.23
CA GLN A 29 4.50 -17.16 11.45
C GLN A 29 5.14 -18.01 10.34
N GLN A 30 4.42 -19.02 9.85
CA GLN A 30 4.86 -19.82 8.70
C GLN A 30 4.95 -18.97 7.42
N LEU A 31 4.07 -17.98 7.24
CA LEU A 31 4.16 -17.02 6.14
C LEU A 31 5.47 -16.24 6.20
N ILE A 32 5.83 -15.71 7.38
CA ILE A 32 7.09 -14.96 7.59
C ILE A 32 8.29 -15.85 7.23
N ALA A 33 8.31 -17.11 7.68
CA ALA A 33 9.38 -18.04 7.38
C ALA A 33 9.48 -18.37 5.88
N ASP A 34 8.35 -18.64 5.23
CA ASP A 34 8.27 -18.95 3.81
C ASP A 34 8.66 -17.74 2.95
N ALA A 35 8.20 -16.54 3.29
CA ALA A 35 8.50 -15.31 2.56
C ALA A 35 10.01 -15.02 2.57
N LYS A 36 10.66 -15.21 3.72
CA LYS A 36 12.12 -15.12 3.84
C LYS A 36 12.83 -16.10 2.90
N GLU A 37 12.40 -17.36 2.86
CA GLU A 37 12.99 -18.38 1.98
C GLU A 37 12.82 -18.01 0.51
N VAL A 38 11.60 -17.67 0.08
CA VAL A 38 11.32 -17.31 -1.32
C VAL A 38 12.10 -16.07 -1.74
N VAL A 39 12.09 -15.00 -0.94
CA VAL A 39 12.84 -13.77 -1.23
C VAL A 39 14.34 -14.03 -1.34
N SER A 40 14.91 -14.89 -0.48
CA SER A 40 16.35 -15.23 -0.53
C SER A 40 16.78 -15.93 -1.82
N ASN A 41 15.83 -16.56 -2.54
CA ASN A 41 16.07 -17.24 -3.81
C ASN A 41 15.83 -16.35 -5.04
N ILE A 42 15.26 -15.16 -4.86
CA ILE A 42 15.08 -14.18 -5.94
C ILE A 42 16.40 -13.43 -6.19
N ALA A 43 16.62 -12.96 -7.42
CA ALA A 43 17.80 -12.17 -7.76
C ALA A 43 17.95 -10.95 -6.82
N GLY A 44 19.12 -10.81 -6.20
CA GLY A 44 19.40 -9.80 -5.18
C GLY A 44 19.11 -10.25 -3.73
N GLY A 45 18.29 -11.29 -3.53
CA GLY A 45 18.05 -11.93 -2.24
C GLY A 45 17.34 -11.06 -1.19
N VAL A 46 16.79 -9.91 -1.58
CA VAL A 46 16.13 -8.94 -0.71
C VAL A 46 14.83 -8.42 -1.32
N ALA A 47 13.85 -8.14 -0.46
CA ALA A 47 12.65 -7.42 -0.87
C ALA A 47 12.91 -5.90 -0.88
N HIS A 48 11.94 -5.16 -1.42
CA HIS A 48 11.95 -3.70 -1.52
C HIS A 48 10.77 -3.07 -0.75
N GLY A 49 9.77 -3.86 -0.39
CA GLY A 49 8.70 -3.46 0.51
C GLY A 49 7.59 -4.50 0.62
N ILE A 50 6.53 -4.12 1.33
CA ILE A 50 5.31 -4.90 1.51
C ILE A 50 4.13 -4.13 0.89
N LEU A 51 3.30 -4.81 0.11
CA LEU A 51 2.03 -4.29 -0.40
C LEU A 51 0.88 -4.92 0.40
N VAL A 52 -0.04 -4.09 0.91
CA VAL A 52 -1.20 -4.52 1.68
C VAL A 52 -2.48 -4.00 1.02
N THR A 53 -3.27 -4.88 0.42
CA THR A 53 -4.47 -4.51 -0.36
C THR A 53 -5.76 -4.51 0.45
N GLY A 54 -5.70 -4.06 1.70
CA GLY A 54 -6.85 -3.86 2.58
C GLY A 54 -7.20 -5.04 3.48
N ASP A 55 -8.20 -4.81 4.31
CA ASP A 55 -8.67 -5.68 5.39
C ASP A 55 -7.53 -6.13 6.31
N ILE A 56 -6.79 -5.13 6.79
CA ILE A 56 -5.73 -5.31 7.78
C ILE A 56 -6.37 -5.70 9.12
N ALA A 57 -7.34 -4.91 9.56
CA ALA A 57 -8.10 -5.12 10.78
C ALA A 57 -9.42 -5.85 10.50
N GLN A 58 -10.02 -6.44 11.55
CA GLN A 58 -11.35 -7.06 11.47
C GLN A 58 -12.48 -6.05 11.69
N SER A 59 -12.27 -5.01 12.49
CA SER A 59 -13.31 -4.05 12.85
C SER A 59 -12.84 -2.61 12.92
N GLY A 60 -11.66 -2.33 12.39
CA GLY A 60 -11.08 -0.99 12.29
C GLY A 60 -10.71 -0.39 13.64
N LYS A 61 -10.41 -1.21 14.64
CA LYS A 61 -10.08 -0.75 16.00
C LYS A 61 -8.58 -0.64 16.23
N TRP A 62 -8.16 0.36 17.00
CA TRP A 62 -6.75 0.56 17.33
C TRP A 62 -5.99 -0.70 17.80
N SER A 63 -6.57 -1.52 18.69
CA SER A 63 -5.91 -2.73 19.20
C SER A 63 -5.58 -3.75 18.09
N GLU A 64 -6.40 -3.82 17.04
CA GLU A 64 -6.17 -4.70 15.90
C GLU A 64 -4.98 -4.20 15.07
N TYR A 65 -4.85 -2.88 14.92
CA TYR A 65 -3.70 -2.25 14.26
C TYR A 65 -2.41 -2.35 15.07
N GLU A 66 -2.47 -2.40 16.41
CA GLU A 66 -1.30 -2.64 17.25
C GLU A 66 -0.70 -4.02 17.01
N ASP A 67 -1.55 -5.05 16.86
CA ASP A 67 -1.08 -6.40 16.55
C ASP A 67 -0.64 -6.52 15.08
N ALA A 68 -1.35 -5.85 14.16
CA ALA A 68 -0.93 -5.77 12.76
C ALA A 68 0.46 -5.11 12.61
N GLY A 69 0.72 -4.02 13.33
CA GLY A 69 1.99 -3.31 13.30
C GLY A 69 3.16 -4.19 13.74
N LYS A 70 3.01 -4.97 14.81
CA LYS A 70 4.04 -5.91 15.28
C LYS A 70 4.34 -6.98 14.24
N TRP A 71 3.29 -7.55 13.65
CA TRP A 71 3.45 -8.60 12.64
C TRP A 71 4.08 -8.06 11.35
N LEU A 72 3.73 -6.84 10.91
CA LEU A 72 4.38 -6.19 9.77
C LEU A 72 5.85 -5.89 10.04
N ASP A 73 6.21 -5.52 11.28
CA ASP A 73 7.62 -5.33 11.67
C ASP A 73 8.41 -6.64 11.58
N GLU A 74 7.84 -7.76 12.06
CA GLU A 74 8.45 -9.09 11.96
C GLU A 74 8.62 -9.54 10.50
N LEU A 75 7.58 -9.36 9.68
CA LEU A 75 7.62 -9.68 8.25
C LEU A 75 8.69 -8.86 7.54
N ALA A 76 8.70 -7.53 7.73
CA ALA A 76 9.69 -6.63 7.13
C ALA A 76 11.13 -7.02 7.50
N ALA A 77 11.38 -7.28 8.79
CA ALA A 77 12.70 -7.71 9.26
C ALA A 77 13.12 -9.06 8.64
N SER A 78 12.18 -10.00 8.46
CA SER A 78 12.48 -11.33 7.92
C SER A 78 12.89 -11.32 6.46
N ILE A 79 12.39 -10.37 5.66
CA ILE A 79 12.64 -10.23 4.22
C ILE A 79 13.69 -9.15 3.90
N GLY A 80 14.34 -8.60 4.93
CA GLY A 80 15.46 -7.66 4.79
C GLY A 80 15.08 -6.23 4.42
N VAL A 81 13.88 -5.77 4.78
CA VAL A 81 13.44 -4.38 4.51
C VAL A 81 13.20 -3.60 5.80
N GLU A 82 13.40 -2.29 5.72
CA GLU A 82 13.05 -1.38 6.81
C GLU A 82 11.55 -1.42 7.11
N ILE A 83 11.18 -1.39 8.39
CA ILE A 83 9.79 -1.56 8.86
C ILE A 83 8.81 -0.49 8.33
N HIS A 84 9.32 0.63 7.83
CA HIS A 84 8.50 1.68 7.23
C HIS A 84 8.19 1.46 5.73
N ARG A 85 8.77 0.43 5.08
CA ARG A 85 8.61 0.14 3.64
C ARG A 85 7.33 -0.66 3.36
N VAL A 86 6.18 -0.09 3.74
CA VAL A 86 4.86 -0.68 3.50
C VAL A 86 4.01 0.28 2.67
N GLN A 87 3.29 -0.24 1.68
CA GLN A 87 2.24 0.47 0.96
C GLN A 87 0.91 -0.20 1.25
N MET A 88 -0.09 0.58 1.62
CA MET A 88 -1.39 0.03 2.03
C MET A 88 -2.57 0.88 1.57
N VAL A 89 -3.70 0.20 1.40
CA VAL A 89 -5.04 0.78 1.20
C VAL A 89 -6.00 0.19 2.23
N PRO A 90 -7.10 0.88 2.59
CA PRO A 90 -8.08 0.33 3.52
C PRO A 90 -9.04 -0.62 2.82
N GLY A 91 -9.41 -1.71 3.49
CA GLY A 91 -10.56 -2.52 3.12
C GLY A 91 -11.85 -2.14 3.86
N ASN A 92 -12.93 -2.89 3.63
CA ASN A 92 -14.24 -2.61 4.25
C ASN A 92 -14.30 -2.97 5.74
N HIS A 93 -13.31 -3.72 6.24
CA HIS A 93 -13.10 -3.99 7.67
C HIS A 93 -12.14 -2.99 8.34
N ASP A 94 -11.42 -2.17 7.56
CA ASP A 94 -10.51 -1.13 8.07
C ASP A 94 -11.22 0.18 8.48
N LEU A 95 -12.50 0.08 8.85
CA LEU A 95 -13.29 1.19 9.36
C LEU A 95 -14.15 0.74 10.53
N ASP A 96 -14.20 1.58 11.56
CA ASP A 96 -15.03 1.34 12.73
C ASP A 96 -16.49 1.69 12.39
N ARG A 97 -17.27 0.65 12.11
CA ARG A 97 -18.71 0.77 11.80
C ARG A 97 -19.51 1.37 12.95
N SER A 98 -19.04 1.27 14.20
CA SER A 98 -19.72 1.85 15.37
C SER A 98 -19.64 3.38 15.42
N LYS A 99 -18.67 3.99 14.72
CA LYS A 99 -18.53 5.45 14.58
C LYS A 99 -19.47 6.05 13.52
N LEU A 100 -20.29 5.23 12.84
CA LEU A 100 -21.26 5.73 11.88
C LEU A 100 -22.42 6.45 12.60
N SER A 101 -22.42 7.79 12.54
CA SER A 101 -23.51 8.60 13.08
C SER A 101 -24.80 8.47 12.27
N PHE A 102 -25.93 8.90 12.84
CA PHE A 102 -27.20 8.97 12.12
C PHE A 102 -27.09 9.80 10.83
N SER A 103 -26.50 11.00 10.92
CA SER A 103 -26.29 11.87 9.75
C SER A 103 -25.35 11.24 8.74
N GLY A 104 -24.25 10.62 9.18
CA GLY A 104 -23.32 9.91 8.31
C GLY A 104 -24.01 8.78 7.54
N LYS A 105 -24.91 8.05 8.21
CA LYS A 105 -25.73 7.02 7.54
C LYS A 105 -26.63 7.63 6.46
N GLN A 106 -27.33 8.73 6.76
CA GLN A 106 -28.20 9.40 5.77
C GLN A 106 -27.40 9.91 4.55
N ILE A 107 -26.19 10.40 4.76
CA ILE A 107 -25.28 10.79 3.68
C ILE A 107 -24.91 9.58 2.80
N LEU A 108 -24.55 8.46 3.41
CA LEU A 108 -24.20 7.24 2.66
C LEU A 108 -25.39 6.67 1.89
N ASP A 109 -26.57 6.60 2.53
CA ASP A 109 -27.82 6.20 1.88
C ASP A 109 -28.15 7.13 0.69
N HIS A 110 -27.94 8.44 0.85
CA HIS A 110 -28.14 9.43 -0.22
C HIS A 110 -27.22 9.21 -1.43
N ILE A 111 -25.92 8.99 -1.19
CA ILE A 111 -24.95 8.69 -2.26
C ILE A 111 -25.30 7.37 -2.95
N ARG A 112 -25.63 6.33 -2.17
CA ARG A 112 -25.98 5.01 -2.70
C ARG A 112 -27.26 5.03 -3.54
N ALA A 113 -28.24 5.85 -3.17
CA ALA A 113 -29.44 6.09 -3.98
C ALA A 113 -29.15 6.95 -5.24
N GLY A 114 -28.21 7.90 -5.14
CA GLY A 114 -27.79 8.79 -6.22
C GLY A 114 -26.68 8.20 -7.08
N GLY A 115 -25.58 8.93 -7.26
CA GLY A 115 -24.39 8.50 -7.97
C GLY A 115 -23.25 9.53 -7.89
N ALA A 116 -22.52 9.71 -9.00
CA ALA A 116 -21.31 10.53 -9.02
C ALA A 116 -21.55 12.01 -8.63
N LYS A 117 -22.74 12.53 -8.93
CA LYS A 117 -23.10 13.90 -8.58
C LYS A 117 -23.22 14.07 -7.05
N GLU A 118 -23.99 13.21 -6.40
CA GLU A 118 -24.19 13.23 -4.95
C GLU A 118 -22.89 12.91 -4.22
N TYR A 119 -22.09 11.97 -4.73
CA TYR A 119 -20.75 11.68 -4.21
C TYR A 119 -19.86 12.92 -4.19
N GLU A 120 -19.80 13.67 -5.30
CA GLU A 120 -18.98 14.88 -5.36
C GLU A 120 -19.55 16.05 -4.56
N GLU A 121 -20.88 16.21 -4.49
CA GLU A 121 -21.51 17.22 -3.64
C GLU A 121 -21.13 17.04 -2.17
N ILE A 122 -21.19 15.80 -1.67
CA ILE A 122 -20.80 15.44 -0.31
C ILE A 122 -19.29 15.63 -0.09
N LEU A 123 -18.43 15.19 -1.01
CA LEU A 123 -16.97 15.37 -0.87
C LEU A 123 -16.52 16.84 -0.94
N ASN A 124 -17.31 17.73 -1.54
CA ASN A 124 -17.04 19.16 -1.54
C ASN A 124 -17.43 19.86 -0.24
N ASN A 125 -18.26 19.23 0.61
CA ASN A 125 -18.62 19.78 1.91
C ASN A 125 -17.71 19.19 3.00
N PRO A 126 -16.83 19.99 3.64
CA PRO A 126 -15.89 19.49 4.65
C PRO A 126 -16.57 18.81 5.84
N THR A 127 -17.76 19.28 6.25
CA THR A 127 -18.51 18.74 7.38
C THR A 127 -19.07 17.36 7.05
N ASP A 128 -19.72 17.22 5.89
CA ASP A 128 -20.33 15.95 5.47
C ASP A 128 -19.25 14.90 5.21
N ARG A 129 -18.15 15.32 4.56
CA ARG A 129 -16.98 14.49 4.35
C ARG A 129 -16.36 14.02 5.66
N GLN A 130 -16.16 14.91 6.63
CA GLN A 130 -15.63 14.54 7.95
C GLN A 130 -16.52 13.48 8.62
N ALA A 131 -17.84 13.57 8.48
CA ALA A 131 -18.76 12.56 9.04
C ALA A 131 -18.55 11.16 8.43
N LEU A 132 -18.15 11.06 7.16
CA LEU A 132 -17.84 9.78 6.52
C LEU A 132 -16.48 9.22 6.96
N PHE A 133 -15.46 10.09 7.01
CA PHE A 133 -14.07 9.72 7.31
C PHE A 133 -13.82 9.46 8.80
N ALA A 134 -14.72 9.89 9.71
CA ALA A 134 -14.60 9.61 11.14
C ALA A 134 -14.47 8.10 11.48
N ARG A 135 -15.02 7.23 10.63
CA ARG A 135 -14.91 5.77 10.79
C ARG A 135 -13.51 5.22 10.51
N PHE A 136 -12.70 5.96 9.76
CA PHE A 136 -11.31 5.60 9.44
C PHE A 136 -10.31 6.21 10.43
N GLU A 137 -10.73 6.75 11.58
CA GLU A 137 -9.82 7.42 12.52
C GLU A 137 -8.59 6.57 12.88
N ASP A 138 -8.80 5.30 13.26
CA ASP A 138 -7.70 4.40 13.66
C ASP A 138 -6.86 3.95 12.46
N TYR A 139 -7.49 3.62 11.32
CA TYR A 139 -6.79 3.32 10.08
C TYR A 139 -5.94 4.51 9.60
N GLY A 140 -6.50 5.72 9.65
CA GLY A 140 -5.84 6.96 9.25
C GLY A 140 -4.63 7.22 10.11
N ARG A 141 -4.73 7.02 11.44
CA ARG A 141 -3.58 7.07 12.35
C ARG A 141 -2.52 6.03 12.01
N PHE A 142 -2.91 4.79 11.82
CA PHE A 142 -2.01 3.68 11.52
C PHE A 142 -1.25 3.91 10.20
N SER A 143 -2.00 4.14 9.11
CA SER A 143 -1.46 4.32 7.76
C SER A 143 -0.61 5.58 7.62
N PHE A 144 -0.91 6.66 8.36
CA PHE A 144 -0.10 7.89 8.33
C PHE A 144 1.35 7.66 8.78
N GLY A 145 1.60 6.79 9.76
CA GLY A 145 2.96 6.43 10.19
C GLY A 145 3.78 5.78 9.06
N TYR A 146 3.15 4.95 8.23
CA TYR A 146 3.76 4.29 7.07
C TYR A 146 3.92 5.19 5.84
N ASN A 147 3.76 6.52 5.97
CA ASN A 147 3.66 7.44 4.84
C ASN A 147 2.55 7.06 3.85
N CYS A 148 1.49 6.44 4.37
CA CYS A 148 0.36 5.97 3.59
C CYS A 148 -0.90 6.78 3.91
N PRO A 149 -0.86 8.13 3.96
CA PRO A 149 -1.95 8.95 4.48
C PRO A 149 -3.27 8.65 3.77
N LEU A 150 -4.35 8.64 4.55
CA LEU A 150 -5.70 8.63 3.99
C LEU A 150 -6.00 10.01 3.40
N ASN A 151 -6.30 10.06 2.11
CA ASN A 151 -6.63 11.31 1.44
C ASN A 151 -8.09 11.69 1.73
N ASN A 152 -8.27 12.50 2.77
CA ASN A 152 -9.59 12.95 3.22
C ASN A 152 -10.27 13.92 2.24
N GLU A 153 -9.62 14.35 1.15
CA GLU A 153 -10.26 15.10 0.05
C GLU A 153 -10.93 14.17 -0.98
N GLY A 154 -10.83 12.85 -0.79
CA GLY A 154 -11.34 11.82 -1.69
C GLY A 154 -10.53 11.67 -2.98
N GLY A 155 -9.30 12.19 -3.02
CA GLY A 155 -8.35 11.94 -4.11
C GLY A 155 -7.57 10.64 -3.92
N PHE A 156 -6.85 10.20 -4.95
CA PHE A 156 -5.88 9.12 -4.80
C PHE A 156 -4.67 9.58 -3.99
N ALA A 157 -3.86 8.62 -3.54
CA ALA A 157 -2.54 8.88 -2.94
C ALA A 157 -1.45 8.17 -3.77
N SER A 158 -0.25 8.75 -3.87
CA SER A 158 0.79 8.26 -4.80
C SER A 158 2.23 8.57 -4.38
N GLU A 159 2.53 8.29 -3.11
CA GLU A 159 3.80 8.67 -2.49
C GLU A 159 4.98 7.76 -2.87
N MET A 160 4.79 6.64 -3.59
CA MET A 160 5.88 5.72 -3.92
C MET A 160 6.08 5.62 -5.43
N GLU A 161 7.30 5.95 -5.87
CA GLU A 161 7.81 5.71 -7.21
C GLU A 161 9.03 4.78 -7.13
N VAL A 162 9.16 3.87 -8.08
CA VAL A 162 10.27 2.91 -8.16
C VAL A 162 10.90 3.00 -9.54
N ASN A 163 12.14 3.47 -9.60
CA ASN A 163 12.92 3.50 -10.83
C ASN A 163 13.44 2.10 -11.12
N LEU A 164 13.02 1.50 -12.24
CA LEU A 164 13.43 0.17 -12.70
C LEU A 164 14.66 0.26 -13.63
N ALA A 165 14.71 1.29 -14.45
CA ALA A 165 15.82 1.63 -15.33
C ALA A 165 15.82 3.15 -15.63
N PRO A 166 16.89 3.73 -16.20
CA PRO A 166 16.90 5.14 -16.60
C PRO A 166 15.68 5.52 -17.45
N GLY A 167 14.82 6.41 -16.94
CA GLY A 167 13.60 6.83 -17.62
C GLY A 167 12.47 5.80 -17.66
N ARG A 168 12.54 4.74 -16.85
CA ARG A 168 11.48 3.73 -16.65
C ARG A 168 11.22 3.58 -15.17
N ALA A 169 10.07 4.08 -14.72
CA ALA A 169 9.65 4.00 -13.34
C ALA A 169 8.22 3.48 -13.22
N ILE A 170 7.91 2.79 -12.13
CA ILE A 170 6.53 2.50 -11.76
C ILE A 170 6.09 3.41 -10.62
N ARG A 171 4.83 3.82 -10.62
CA ARG A 171 4.24 4.61 -9.53
C ARG A 171 3.05 3.87 -8.94
N PHE A 172 3.06 3.70 -7.62
CA PHE A 172 1.94 3.11 -6.91
C PHE A 172 0.86 4.17 -6.67
N ILE A 173 -0.36 3.88 -7.12
CA ILE A 173 -1.54 4.72 -6.95
C ILE A 173 -2.50 3.98 -6.02
N ARG A 174 -2.86 4.62 -4.91
CA ARG A 174 -3.62 4.03 -3.83
C ARG A 174 -5.04 4.60 -3.85
N PHE A 175 -6.04 3.73 -4.05
CA PHE A 175 -7.45 4.09 -3.99
C PHE A 175 -8.09 3.63 -2.68
N ASN A 176 -8.97 4.45 -2.13
CA ASN A 176 -9.91 4.06 -1.08
C ASN A 176 -11.26 3.71 -1.71
N SER A 177 -11.55 2.41 -1.84
CA SER A 177 -12.86 1.92 -2.27
C SER A 177 -13.86 1.71 -1.13
N SER A 178 -13.41 1.88 0.11
CA SER A 178 -14.13 1.48 1.31
C SER A 178 -14.96 2.63 1.91
N LEU A 179 -14.88 3.84 1.35
CA LEU A 179 -15.56 5.02 1.87
C LEU A 179 -17.07 4.83 2.03
N LEU A 180 -17.71 4.10 1.10
CA LEU A 180 -19.16 3.87 1.13
C LEU A 180 -19.58 2.56 1.81
N CYS A 181 -18.64 1.80 2.37
CA CYS A 181 -18.92 0.52 3.03
C CYS A 181 -19.76 0.72 4.29
N HIS A 182 -20.98 0.20 4.31
CA HIS A 182 -21.86 0.14 5.47
C HIS A 182 -22.93 -0.94 5.27
N GLY A 183 -23.56 -1.40 6.35
CA GLY A 183 -24.62 -2.40 6.26
C GLY A 183 -24.10 -3.72 5.69
N ALA A 184 -24.96 -4.42 4.93
CA ALA A 184 -24.56 -5.58 4.13
C ALA A 184 -24.12 -5.08 2.74
N GLU A 185 -22.84 -5.20 2.42
CA GLU A 185 -22.33 -4.94 1.08
C GLU A 185 -22.65 -6.13 0.16
N ARG A 186 -23.01 -5.86 -1.10
CA ARG A 186 -23.35 -6.88 -2.10
C ARG A 186 -22.79 -6.47 -3.46
N ASP A 187 -22.39 -7.45 -4.24
CA ASP A 187 -21.86 -7.30 -5.60
C ASP A 187 -22.98 -7.34 -6.66
N GLU A 188 -24.07 -8.06 -6.42
CA GLU A 188 -25.17 -8.18 -7.41
C GLU A 188 -25.84 -6.84 -7.71
N HIS A 189 -25.79 -5.93 -6.74
CA HIS A 189 -26.23 -4.54 -6.85
C HIS A 189 -25.10 -3.65 -6.31
N PRO A 190 -24.12 -3.26 -7.14
CA PRO A 190 -22.98 -2.50 -6.66
C PRO A 190 -23.43 -1.17 -6.07
N GLU A 191 -22.95 -0.89 -4.86
CA GLU A 191 -23.29 0.32 -4.11
C GLU A 191 -22.06 1.21 -3.83
N LEU A 192 -20.86 0.69 -4.07
CA LEU A 192 -19.62 1.41 -3.80
C LEU A 192 -19.28 2.35 -4.97
N MET A 193 -18.39 3.30 -4.71
CA MET A 193 -17.90 4.25 -5.70
C MET A 193 -16.44 4.57 -5.44
N ILE A 194 -15.66 4.75 -6.50
CA ILE A 194 -14.30 5.27 -6.43
C ILE A 194 -14.31 6.81 -6.50
N GLY A 195 -15.10 7.40 -7.39
CA GLY A 195 -15.16 8.85 -7.56
C GLY A 195 -14.01 9.41 -8.42
N ALA A 196 -14.32 10.46 -9.18
CA ALA A 196 -13.45 10.97 -10.23
C ALA A 196 -12.10 11.49 -9.71
N ARG A 197 -12.07 12.04 -8.49
CA ARG A 197 -10.82 12.49 -7.86
C ARG A 197 -9.78 11.39 -7.67
N GLN A 198 -10.19 10.11 -7.58
CA GLN A 198 -9.25 9.00 -7.43
C GLN A 198 -8.81 8.44 -8.79
N PHE A 199 -9.75 8.16 -9.70
CA PHE A 199 -9.40 7.48 -10.96
C PHE A 199 -8.82 8.41 -12.04
N THR A 200 -8.82 9.73 -11.85
CA THR A 200 -8.26 10.70 -12.82
C THR A 200 -6.73 10.84 -12.76
N ILE A 201 -6.01 9.71 -12.73
CA ILE A 201 -4.55 9.63 -12.58
C ILE A 201 -3.81 10.41 -13.69
N PRO A 202 -2.76 11.21 -13.40
CA PRO A 202 -1.98 11.89 -14.43
C PRO A 202 -1.17 10.93 -15.31
N ARG A 203 -0.77 11.40 -16.49
CA ARG A 203 0.11 10.67 -17.41
C ARG A 203 1.50 11.29 -17.37
N THR A 204 2.51 10.47 -17.13
CA THR A 204 3.90 10.92 -17.07
C THR A 204 4.73 10.06 -18.01
N ASN A 205 5.50 10.68 -18.90
CA ASN A 205 6.38 9.95 -19.80
C ASN A 205 7.44 9.20 -18.97
N GLY A 206 7.72 7.95 -19.33
CA GLY A 206 8.64 7.09 -18.61
C GLY A 206 8.07 6.47 -17.33
N VAL A 207 6.82 6.78 -16.95
CA VAL A 207 6.21 6.26 -15.71
C VAL A 207 4.93 5.47 -15.99
N GLU A 208 4.89 4.23 -15.54
CA GLU A 208 3.68 3.38 -15.59
C GLU A 208 3.02 3.31 -14.21
N ASN A 209 1.69 3.39 -14.18
CA ASN A 209 0.95 3.38 -12.92
C ASN A 209 0.53 1.95 -12.52
N ILE A 210 0.70 1.64 -11.24
CA ILE A 210 0.25 0.43 -10.55
C ILE A 210 -0.84 0.83 -9.58
N VAL A 211 -2.09 0.47 -9.85
CA VAL A 211 -3.21 0.78 -8.95
C VAL A 211 -3.35 -0.31 -7.91
N ILE A 212 -3.39 0.09 -6.64
CA ILE A 212 -3.78 -0.78 -5.53
C ILE A 212 -5.09 -0.28 -4.92
N VAL A 213 -6.02 -1.19 -4.69
CA VAL A 213 -7.36 -0.94 -4.15
C VAL A 213 -7.84 -2.19 -3.43
N HIS A 214 -8.82 -2.11 -2.54
CA HIS A 214 -9.32 -3.30 -1.86
C HIS A 214 -10.37 -4.07 -2.69
N HIS A 215 -11.36 -3.36 -3.24
CA HIS A 215 -12.49 -3.99 -3.92
C HIS A 215 -12.22 -4.18 -5.42
N PRO A 216 -12.68 -5.26 -6.06
CA PRO A 216 -12.67 -5.39 -7.51
C PRO A 216 -13.63 -4.41 -8.22
N LEU A 217 -13.45 -4.23 -9.54
CA LEU A 217 -14.21 -3.24 -10.32
C LEU A 217 -15.73 -3.40 -10.25
N HIS A 218 -16.24 -4.63 -10.23
CA HIS A 218 -17.68 -4.89 -10.31
C HIS A 218 -18.45 -4.51 -9.03
N TRP A 219 -17.76 -4.13 -7.95
CA TRP A 219 -18.36 -3.57 -6.73
C TRP A 219 -18.76 -2.09 -6.89
N TYR A 220 -18.35 -1.45 -7.98
CA TYR A 220 -18.50 0.00 -8.18
C TYR A 220 -19.69 0.35 -9.09
N LYS A 221 -20.48 1.34 -8.66
CA LYS A 221 -21.49 1.97 -9.51
C LYS A 221 -20.86 2.73 -10.68
N ASP A 222 -19.68 3.29 -10.46
CA ASP A 222 -18.90 4.02 -11.46
C ASP A 222 -17.87 3.13 -12.20
N GLN A 223 -18.03 1.79 -12.16
CA GLN A 223 -17.08 0.84 -12.73
C GLN A 223 -16.70 1.13 -14.19
N ASP A 224 -17.65 1.53 -15.04
CA ASP A 224 -17.38 1.84 -16.45
C ASP A 224 -16.44 3.05 -16.59
N GLN A 225 -16.63 4.06 -15.74
CA GLN A 225 -15.76 5.24 -15.74
C GLN A 225 -14.39 4.88 -15.17
N VAL A 226 -14.34 4.18 -14.04
CA VAL A 226 -13.10 3.70 -13.43
C VAL A 226 -12.31 2.89 -14.47
N TRP A 227 -12.94 1.91 -15.11
CA TRP A 227 -12.31 1.06 -16.12
C TRP A 227 -11.77 1.85 -17.30
N ASN A 228 -12.52 2.81 -17.83
CA ASN A 228 -12.04 3.66 -18.94
C ASN A 228 -10.76 4.44 -18.60
N TYR A 229 -10.61 4.87 -17.35
CA TYR A 229 -9.41 5.53 -16.89
C TYR A 229 -8.28 4.53 -16.62
N ILE A 230 -8.54 3.44 -15.89
CA ILE A 230 -7.55 2.40 -15.61
C ILE A 230 -6.95 1.84 -16.90
N ARG A 231 -7.79 1.42 -17.86
CA ARG A 231 -7.31 0.81 -19.10
C ARG A 231 -6.39 1.70 -19.93
N SER A 232 -6.55 3.02 -19.79
CA SER A 232 -5.78 4.02 -20.53
C SER A 232 -4.65 4.68 -19.75
N ARG A 233 -4.45 4.33 -18.46
CA ARG A 233 -3.52 5.04 -17.57
C ARG A 233 -2.70 4.16 -16.62
N ALA A 234 -3.10 2.92 -16.37
CA ALA A 234 -2.39 1.99 -15.47
C ALA A 234 -2.09 0.67 -16.15
N ARG A 235 -1.01 -0.02 -15.74
CA ARG A 235 -0.60 -1.32 -16.33
C ARG A 235 -0.93 -2.50 -15.44
N VAL A 236 -1.05 -2.27 -14.14
CA VAL A 236 -1.42 -3.29 -13.18
C VAL A 236 -2.49 -2.71 -12.25
N PHE A 237 -3.55 -3.47 -12.03
CA PHE A 237 -4.62 -3.16 -11.08
C PHE A 237 -4.70 -4.32 -10.09
N ILE A 238 -4.44 -4.04 -8.81
CA ILE A 238 -4.38 -5.03 -7.74
C ILE A 238 -5.56 -4.80 -6.79
N SER A 239 -6.42 -5.81 -6.64
CA SER A 239 -7.53 -5.85 -5.68
C SER A 239 -7.38 -6.99 -4.67
N GLY A 240 -8.16 -6.95 -3.59
CA GLY A 240 -8.34 -8.03 -2.60
C GLY A 240 -9.81 -8.43 -2.46
N HIS A 241 -10.31 -8.53 -1.22
CA HIS A 241 -11.73 -8.67 -0.82
C HIS A 241 -12.39 -10.02 -1.11
N GLU A 242 -12.22 -10.58 -2.31
CA GLU A 242 -12.94 -11.81 -2.71
C GLU A 242 -12.27 -13.10 -2.24
N HIS A 243 -11.05 -13.01 -1.73
CA HIS A 243 -10.24 -14.12 -1.20
C HIS A 243 -9.90 -15.20 -2.24
N ASP A 244 -10.19 -14.94 -3.52
CA ASP A 244 -10.00 -15.85 -4.65
C ASP A 244 -8.90 -15.34 -5.60
N PRO A 245 -7.65 -15.82 -5.46
CA PRO A 245 -6.54 -15.26 -6.20
C PRO A 245 -6.63 -15.55 -7.70
N LYS A 246 -6.71 -14.49 -8.50
CA LYS A 246 -6.87 -14.55 -9.96
C LYS A 246 -6.00 -13.52 -10.65
N VAL A 247 -5.59 -13.87 -11.87
CA VAL A 247 -4.87 -12.94 -12.75
C VAL A 247 -5.41 -13.04 -14.17
N SER A 248 -5.55 -11.90 -14.82
CA SER A 248 -5.79 -11.81 -16.26
C SER A 248 -4.98 -10.67 -16.86
N VAL A 249 -4.65 -10.80 -18.14
CA VAL A 249 -4.05 -9.71 -18.93
C VAL A 249 -5.00 -9.37 -20.05
N GLU A 250 -5.38 -8.10 -20.11
CA GLU A 250 -6.24 -7.55 -21.14
C GLU A 250 -5.42 -6.72 -22.13
N ASN A 251 -5.43 -7.12 -23.40
CA ASN A 251 -4.89 -6.30 -24.47
C ASN A 251 -5.89 -5.20 -24.81
N ILE A 252 -5.55 -3.95 -24.50
CA ILE A 252 -6.44 -2.80 -24.70
C ILE A 252 -6.37 -2.30 -26.14
N GLU A 253 -5.15 -2.19 -26.64
CA GLU A 253 -4.81 -1.87 -28.02
C GLU A 253 -3.37 -2.30 -28.32
N THR A 254 -2.93 -2.14 -29.57
CA THR A 254 -1.55 -2.48 -29.95
C THR A 254 -0.55 -1.71 -29.08
N GLY A 255 0.26 -2.46 -28.33
CA GLY A 255 1.30 -1.89 -27.48
C GLY A 255 0.83 -1.42 -26.10
N CYS A 256 -0.37 -1.81 -25.65
CA CYS A 256 -0.95 -1.40 -24.36
C CYS A 256 -1.70 -2.57 -23.70
N ASP A 257 -1.12 -3.15 -22.64
CA ASP A 257 -1.69 -4.29 -21.89
C ASP A 257 -1.93 -3.95 -20.42
N VAL A 258 -3.06 -4.39 -19.87
CA VAL A 258 -3.41 -4.18 -18.45
C VAL A 258 -3.53 -5.52 -17.76
N MET A 259 -2.78 -5.71 -16.68
CA MET A 259 -2.89 -6.87 -15.79
C MET A 259 -3.89 -6.56 -14.67
N MET A 260 -4.89 -7.43 -14.52
CA MET A 260 -5.84 -7.41 -13.41
C MET A 260 -5.44 -8.52 -12.44
N LEU A 261 -5.09 -8.17 -11.22
CA LEU A 261 -4.63 -9.07 -10.17
C LEU A 261 -5.60 -9.01 -8.98
N ALA A 262 -6.27 -10.10 -8.67
CA ALA A 262 -7.01 -10.29 -7.43
C ALA A 262 -6.16 -11.09 -6.44
N ALA A 263 -5.96 -10.56 -5.25
CA ALA A 263 -5.30 -11.23 -4.15
C ALA A 263 -6.22 -12.29 -3.53
N GLY A 264 -5.63 -13.37 -3.02
CA GLY A 264 -6.31 -14.22 -2.06
C GLY A 264 -6.20 -13.63 -0.64
N ALA A 265 -6.77 -14.32 0.34
CA ALA A 265 -6.68 -13.91 1.73
C ALA A 265 -5.46 -14.50 2.42
N THR A 266 -4.73 -13.65 3.15
CA THR A 266 -3.66 -14.09 4.06
C THR A 266 -4.25 -14.92 5.19
N VAL A 267 -5.38 -14.49 5.75
CA VAL A 267 -6.07 -15.20 6.82
C VAL A 267 -7.58 -15.15 6.61
N PRO A 268 -8.17 -16.00 5.75
CA PRO A 268 -9.62 -16.11 5.67
C PRO A 268 -10.19 -16.66 6.98
N TYR A 269 -11.43 -16.31 7.30
CA TYR A 269 -12.09 -16.77 8.54
C TYR A 269 -12.20 -18.29 8.64
N LYS A 270 -12.37 -18.95 7.49
CA LYS A 270 -12.30 -20.40 7.33
C LYS A 270 -11.42 -20.71 6.13
N SER A 271 -10.61 -21.76 6.26
CA SER A 271 -9.80 -22.28 5.17
C SER A 271 -10.42 -23.55 4.58
N ASP A 272 -10.57 -23.57 3.25
CA ASP A 272 -10.98 -24.74 2.47
C ASP A 272 -10.22 -24.81 1.12
N ASP A 273 -10.59 -25.74 0.25
CA ASP A 273 -9.93 -25.94 -1.06
C ASP A 273 -10.03 -24.73 -2.00
N THR A 274 -11.04 -23.87 -1.81
CA THR A 274 -11.28 -22.67 -2.63
C THR A 274 -10.64 -21.45 -1.96
N PHE A 275 -11.00 -21.21 -0.70
CA PHE A 275 -10.58 -20.08 0.10
C PHE A 275 -9.57 -20.57 1.15
N THR A 276 -8.31 -20.71 0.76
CA THR A 276 -7.22 -21.11 1.67
C THR A 276 -6.34 -19.92 2.04
N PHE A 277 -5.46 -20.10 3.04
CA PHE A 277 -4.44 -19.10 3.37
C PHE A 277 -3.47 -18.94 2.20
N THR A 278 -3.31 -17.72 1.72
CA THR A 278 -2.49 -17.39 0.55
C THR A 278 -1.79 -16.06 0.71
N TYR A 279 -0.63 -15.95 0.10
CA TYR A 279 0.03 -14.66 -0.13
C TYR A 279 0.84 -14.77 -1.41
N ASN A 280 1.47 -13.67 -1.83
CA ASN A 280 2.27 -13.68 -3.05
C ASN A 280 3.51 -12.81 -2.91
N ILE A 281 4.54 -13.06 -3.73
CA ILE A 281 5.63 -12.11 -3.95
C ILE A 281 5.57 -11.65 -5.42
N ILE A 282 5.67 -10.35 -5.64
CA ILE A 282 5.61 -9.71 -6.96
C ILE A 282 6.97 -9.11 -7.29
N GLU A 283 7.50 -9.44 -8.46
CA GLU A 283 8.65 -8.76 -9.05
C GLU A 283 8.17 -7.82 -10.15
N PHE A 284 8.62 -6.58 -10.12
CA PHE A 284 8.48 -5.64 -11.23
C PHE A 284 9.85 -5.39 -11.84
N ASP A 285 9.99 -5.61 -13.13
CA ASP A 285 11.23 -5.33 -13.87
C ASP A 285 10.95 -4.62 -15.19
N TRP A 286 11.96 -3.96 -15.73
CA TRP A 286 11.91 -3.42 -17.07
C TRP A 286 12.32 -4.49 -18.08
N ASP A 287 11.42 -4.78 -19.04
CA ASP A 287 11.71 -5.66 -20.14
C ASP A 287 12.28 -4.87 -21.33
N GLU A 288 13.60 -4.94 -21.50
CA GLU A 288 14.30 -4.27 -22.59
C GLU A 288 13.80 -4.70 -23.98
N GLY A 289 13.43 -5.98 -24.15
CA GLY A 289 13.06 -6.55 -25.44
C GLY A 289 11.80 -5.92 -26.04
N ILE A 290 10.81 -5.63 -25.19
CA ILE A 290 9.55 -4.99 -25.60
C ILE A 290 9.41 -3.53 -25.15
N ASP A 291 10.45 -2.98 -24.50
CA ASP A 291 10.43 -1.71 -23.75
C ASP A 291 9.15 -1.62 -22.91
N GLY A 292 8.97 -2.65 -22.07
CA GLY A 292 7.73 -2.94 -21.36
C GLY A 292 7.95 -3.23 -19.89
N LEU A 293 6.86 -3.53 -19.18
CA LEU A 293 6.88 -3.91 -17.78
C LEU A 293 6.79 -5.44 -17.69
N SER A 294 7.78 -6.06 -17.06
CA SER A 294 7.72 -7.47 -16.69
C SER A 294 7.20 -7.59 -15.26
N VAL A 295 6.20 -8.44 -15.05
CA VAL A 295 5.63 -8.73 -13.73
C VAL A 295 5.75 -10.23 -13.48
N THR A 296 6.59 -10.63 -12.53
CA THR A 296 6.73 -12.05 -12.14
C THR A 296 6.01 -12.29 -10.81
N MET A 297 5.19 -13.33 -10.76
CA MET A 297 4.44 -13.73 -9.57
C MET A 297 5.09 -14.95 -8.91
N HIS A 298 5.12 -14.98 -7.58
CA HIS A 298 5.51 -16.14 -6.79
C HIS A 298 4.38 -16.48 -5.81
N PRO A 299 3.28 -17.07 -6.31
CA PRO A 299 2.10 -17.28 -5.50
C PRO A 299 2.32 -18.42 -4.51
N ARG A 300 1.82 -18.24 -3.28
CA ARG A 300 2.01 -19.17 -2.16
C ARG A 300 0.66 -19.56 -1.59
N ALA A 301 0.51 -20.86 -1.31
CA ALA A 301 -0.70 -21.42 -0.74
C ALA A 301 -0.38 -22.34 0.43
N TRP A 302 -1.25 -22.35 1.42
CA TRP A 302 -1.12 -23.21 2.60
C TRP A 302 -1.42 -24.66 2.27
N ASN A 303 -0.52 -25.55 2.68
CA ASN A 303 -0.72 -26.98 2.66
C ASN A 303 -1.17 -27.47 4.04
N PRO A 304 -2.46 -27.82 4.24
CA PRO A 304 -2.98 -28.21 5.57
C PRO A 304 -2.44 -29.54 6.08
N ARG A 305 -1.86 -30.39 5.21
CA ARG A 305 -1.25 -31.67 5.62
C ARG A 305 0.17 -31.50 6.13
N ARG A 306 0.90 -30.53 5.58
CA ARG A 306 2.29 -30.22 5.93
C ARG A 306 2.41 -29.04 6.89
N THR A 307 1.31 -28.30 7.08
CA THR A 307 1.22 -27.10 7.92
C THR A 307 2.31 -26.07 7.58
N CYS A 308 2.48 -25.81 6.29
CA CYS A 308 3.42 -24.84 5.76
C CYS A 308 2.90 -24.27 4.43
N PHE A 309 3.48 -23.16 3.98
CA PHE A 309 3.24 -22.65 2.64
C PHE A 309 4.07 -23.43 1.60
N GLU A 310 3.54 -23.55 0.39
CA GLU A 310 4.24 -24.06 -0.77
C GLU A 310 3.88 -23.25 -2.02
N ALA A 311 4.63 -23.45 -3.11
CA ALA A 311 4.37 -22.77 -4.38
C ALA A 311 2.98 -23.15 -4.91
N ASP A 312 2.19 -22.15 -5.28
CA ASP A 312 0.89 -22.35 -5.90
C ASP A 312 1.02 -22.41 -7.42
N GLU A 313 1.20 -23.62 -7.95
CA GLU A 313 1.32 -23.83 -9.40
C GLU A 313 -0.02 -23.78 -10.16
N LYS A 314 -1.13 -23.42 -9.51
CA LYS A 314 -2.47 -23.40 -10.12
C LYS A 314 -3.00 -21.99 -10.35
N ARG A 315 -2.87 -21.12 -9.35
CA ARG A 315 -3.40 -19.75 -9.37
C ARG A 315 -2.31 -18.77 -9.83
N LEU A 316 -2.72 -17.55 -10.17
CA LEU A 316 -1.80 -16.43 -10.49
C LEU A 316 -0.72 -16.73 -11.55
N GLY A 317 -1.07 -17.45 -12.62
CA GLY A 317 -0.17 -17.79 -13.73
C GLY A 317 0.39 -19.22 -13.68
N GLY A 318 0.27 -19.88 -12.54
CA GLY A 318 0.63 -21.29 -12.37
C GLY A 318 2.10 -21.56 -12.73
N ARG A 319 2.33 -22.33 -13.79
CA ARG A 319 3.69 -22.73 -14.21
C ARG A 319 4.47 -21.67 -14.99
N ASP A 320 3.79 -20.64 -15.51
CA ASP A 320 4.43 -19.55 -16.24
C ASP A 320 3.95 -18.20 -15.66
N PRO A 321 4.44 -17.82 -14.47
CA PRO A 321 3.93 -16.68 -13.74
C PRO A 321 4.57 -15.34 -14.16
N ASN A 322 5.24 -15.28 -15.32
CA ASN A 322 5.84 -14.06 -15.85
C ASN A 322 4.92 -13.40 -16.90
N PHE A 323 4.48 -12.18 -16.62
CA PHE A 323 3.61 -11.40 -17.48
C PHE A 323 4.40 -10.24 -18.09
N ARG A 324 4.54 -10.24 -19.42
CA ARG A 324 5.24 -9.19 -20.18
C ARG A 324 4.22 -8.21 -20.75
N LEU A 325 4.10 -7.03 -20.12
CA LEU A 325 3.07 -6.04 -20.42
C LEU A 325 3.60 -4.93 -21.32
N ALA A 326 2.95 -4.73 -22.47
CA ALA A 326 3.27 -3.59 -23.31
C ALA A 326 2.90 -2.28 -22.61
N SER A 327 3.90 -1.40 -22.47
CA SER A 327 3.87 -0.23 -21.60
C SER A 327 4.03 1.07 -22.42
N PRO A 328 2.93 1.75 -22.76
CA PRO A 328 2.96 2.87 -23.70
C PRO A 328 3.65 4.12 -23.16
N PHE A 329 3.72 4.32 -21.84
CA PHE A 329 4.36 5.50 -21.24
C PHE A 329 5.88 5.32 -21.11
N PHE A 330 6.40 4.10 -20.93
CA PHE A 330 7.84 3.84 -21.05
C PHE A 330 8.39 4.26 -22.42
N ARG A 331 7.67 3.93 -23.48
CA ARG A 331 8.05 4.25 -24.87
C ARG A 331 7.93 5.74 -25.24
N LYS A 332 7.39 6.57 -24.33
CA LYS A 332 7.31 8.04 -24.50
C LYS A 332 8.50 8.78 -23.88
N ALA A 333 9.37 8.08 -23.14
CA ALA A 333 10.66 8.60 -22.71
C ALA A 333 11.76 8.09 -23.65
N ASP A 334 12.86 8.83 -23.76
CA ASP A 334 14.01 8.42 -24.56
C ASP A 334 14.45 7.02 -24.14
N ARG A 335 14.62 6.12 -25.11
CA ARG A 335 15.06 4.75 -24.83
C ARG A 335 16.40 4.80 -24.10
N PRO A 336 16.61 3.99 -23.06
CA PRO A 336 17.87 4.04 -22.39
C PRO A 336 18.97 3.56 -23.35
N ASP A 337 20.02 4.37 -23.54
CA ASP A 337 21.11 4.05 -24.47
C ASP A 337 21.84 2.79 -24.00
N ALA A 338 21.95 1.78 -24.87
CA ALA A 338 22.92 0.71 -24.62
C ALA A 338 24.31 1.34 -24.47
N PRO A 339 25.17 0.86 -23.55
CA PRO A 339 26.51 1.41 -23.42
C PRO A 339 27.20 1.32 -24.77
N THR A 340 27.48 2.49 -25.36
CA THR A 340 28.21 2.59 -26.62
C THR A 340 29.54 1.87 -26.42
N ALA A 341 29.68 0.67 -26.98
CA ALA A 341 30.97 0.05 -27.16
C ALA A 341 31.75 0.98 -28.10
N THR A 342 32.53 1.90 -27.54
CA THR A 342 33.63 2.53 -28.26
C THR A 342 34.47 1.39 -28.82
N GLN A 343 34.47 1.27 -30.15
CA GLN A 343 35.31 0.34 -30.89
C GLN A 343 36.77 0.53 -30.45
N ALA A 344 37.25 -0.37 -29.62
CA ALA A 344 38.65 -0.73 -29.57
C ALA A 344 38.75 -2.09 -30.27
N GLU A 345 39.49 -2.12 -31.37
CA GLU A 345 39.80 -3.33 -32.12
C GLU A 345 40.51 -4.36 -31.21
N ASP A 346 40.14 -5.64 -31.42
CA ASP A 346 40.74 -6.89 -30.93
C ASP A 346 40.68 -7.24 -29.43
N ALA A 347 39.66 -8.03 -29.03
CA ALA A 347 39.72 -9.11 -28.02
C ALA A 347 38.39 -9.93 -27.99
N PRO A 348 38.40 -11.22 -27.60
CA PRO A 348 37.31 -12.16 -27.90
C PRO A 348 36.07 -11.96 -27.01
N VAL A 349 34.95 -12.37 -27.59
CA VAL A 349 33.57 -12.39 -27.07
C VAL A 349 33.50 -12.73 -25.58
N ALA A 350 33.06 -11.77 -24.77
CA ALA A 350 32.55 -11.98 -23.43
C ALA A 350 31.04 -11.66 -23.42
N ASP A 351 30.28 -12.54 -22.77
CA ASP A 351 28.83 -12.53 -22.66
C ASP A 351 28.24 -11.16 -22.28
N GLY A 352 27.05 -10.91 -22.85
CA GLY A 352 26.29 -9.68 -22.73
C GLY A 352 26.12 -9.21 -21.28
N THR A 353 26.70 -8.05 -20.98
CA THR A 353 26.38 -7.28 -19.78
C THR A 353 24.99 -6.66 -19.95
N ALA A 354 23.97 -7.37 -19.49
CA ALA A 354 22.67 -6.78 -19.19
C ALA A 354 22.85 -5.67 -18.14
N TRP A 355 22.06 -4.60 -18.26
CA TRP A 355 22.03 -3.56 -17.24
C TRP A 355 21.54 -4.12 -15.90
N SER A 356 22.45 -4.27 -14.95
CA SER A 356 22.14 -4.60 -13.56
C SER A 356 22.12 -3.33 -12.71
N THR A 357 21.27 -2.36 -13.04
CA THR A 357 20.95 -1.28 -12.09
C THR A 357 20.00 -1.82 -11.03
N GLU A 358 20.30 -1.55 -9.76
CA GLU A 358 19.38 -1.83 -8.65
C GLU A 358 18.19 -0.88 -8.73
N PRO A 359 16.96 -1.33 -8.43
CA PRO A 359 15.81 -0.44 -8.46
C PRO A 359 15.90 0.57 -7.32
N VAL A 360 15.57 1.83 -7.61
CA VAL A 360 15.62 2.92 -6.61
C VAL A 360 14.21 3.33 -6.23
N ILE A 361 13.86 3.13 -4.96
CA ILE A 361 12.55 3.55 -4.42
C ILE A 361 12.65 4.98 -3.92
N GLU A 362 11.86 5.86 -4.52
CA GLU A 362 11.73 7.26 -4.14
C GLU A 362 10.35 7.56 -3.57
N MET A 363 10.34 8.24 -2.42
CA MET A 363 9.09 8.75 -1.84
C MET A 363 8.78 10.13 -2.42
N MET A 364 7.63 10.27 -3.06
CA MET A 364 7.14 11.52 -3.64
C MET A 364 6.44 12.38 -2.57
N PRO A 365 6.51 13.72 -2.68
CA PRO A 365 5.72 14.61 -1.83
C PRO A 365 4.21 14.35 -2.02
N MET A 366 3.46 14.56 -0.94
CA MET A 366 2.00 14.50 -0.97
C MET A 366 1.47 15.67 -1.82
N GLU A 367 0.74 15.38 -2.90
CA GLU A 367 0.06 16.42 -3.68
C GLU A 367 -1.18 16.92 -2.91
N SER A 368 -1.22 18.22 -2.56
CA SER A 368 -2.44 18.85 -2.07
C SER A 368 -3.18 19.54 -3.22
N LEU A 369 -4.50 19.33 -3.30
CA LEU A 369 -5.39 20.10 -4.20
C LEU A 369 -5.44 21.58 -3.80
N GLU A 370 -5.20 21.89 -2.53
CA GLU A 370 -4.92 23.26 -2.06
C GLU A 370 -3.47 23.62 -2.42
N GLY A 371 -3.29 24.29 -3.55
CA GLY A 371 -2.01 24.47 -4.23
C GLY A 371 -0.90 25.05 -3.34
N GLY A 372 0.06 24.20 -3.01
CA GLY A 372 1.33 24.58 -2.41
C GLY A 372 2.23 23.36 -2.30
N PRO A 373 3.50 23.42 -2.72
CA PRO A 373 4.42 22.30 -2.50
C PRO A 373 4.58 22.09 -1.00
N GLN A 374 4.19 20.91 -0.49
CA GLN A 374 4.59 20.52 0.85
C GLN A 374 6.13 20.48 0.91
N PRO A 375 6.75 20.92 2.02
CA PRO A 375 8.19 20.83 2.17
C PRO A 375 8.63 19.39 1.98
N MET A 376 9.66 19.13 1.17
CA MET A 376 10.18 17.76 1.02
C MET A 376 10.55 17.18 2.38
N SER A 377 10.19 15.91 2.59
CA SER A 377 10.62 15.13 3.74
C SER A 377 12.14 15.28 3.94
N PRO A 378 12.62 15.53 5.16
CA PRO A 378 14.04 15.48 5.50
C PRO A 378 14.69 14.20 4.96
N LYS A 379 15.72 14.36 4.13
CA LYS A 379 16.54 13.25 3.62
C LYS A 379 17.65 12.91 4.64
N VAL A 380 17.25 12.53 5.84
CA VAL A 380 18.15 12.14 6.94
C VAL A 380 17.95 10.65 7.20
N GLU A 381 19.04 9.89 7.31
CA GLU A 381 19.00 8.47 7.64
C GLU A 381 18.26 8.24 8.98
N GLY A 382 17.43 7.20 9.07
CA GLY A 382 16.62 6.88 10.26
C GLY A 382 15.31 7.68 10.39
N TYR A 383 15.15 8.80 9.68
CA TYR A 383 13.96 9.64 9.81
C TYR A 383 12.64 8.93 9.46
N GLU A 384 12.62 8.10 8.42
CA GLU A 384 11.41 7.39 8.00
C GLU A 384 10.94 6.39 9.09
N THR A 385 11.89 5.73 9.75
CA THR A 385 11.65 4.87 10.91
C THR A 385 11.19 5.70 12.11
N ALA A 386 11.83 6.84 12.38
CA ALA A 386 11.40 7.74 13.45
C ALA A 386 9.97 8.29 13.21
N ARG A 387 9.59 8.63 11.97
CA ARG A 387 8.20 8.99 11.62
C ARG A 387 7.25 7.87 11.99
N LEU A 388 7.52 6.66 11.50
CA LEU A 388 6.64 5.52 11.71
C LEU A 388 6.37 5.37 13.20
N ARG A 389 7.43 5.31 14.00
CA ARG A 389 7.32 5.14 15.45
C ARG A 389 6.66 6.33 16.13
N PHE A 390 6.92 7.55 15.68
CA PHE A 390 6.30 8.76 16.21
C PHE A 390 4.78 8.70 16.07
N PHE A 391 4.22 8.34 14.91
CA PHE A 391 2.77 8.34 14.69
C PHE A 391 2.08 7.03 15.11
N ARG A 392 2.74 5.89 14.92
CA ARG A 392 2.19 4.56 15.22
C ARG A 392 2.34 4.20 16.68
N ASP A 393 3.54 4.38 17.25
CA ASP A 393 3.86 3.83 18.58
C ASP A 393 3.50 4.79 19.73
N LEU A 394 3.31 6.09 19.45
CA LEU A 394 2.98 7.09 20.47
C LEU A 394 1.50 7.50 20.46
N LEU A 395 0.99 7.74 21.66
CA LEU A 395 -0.29 8.41 21.90
C LEU A 395 -0.18 9.91 21.56
N GLU A 396 -1.31 10.56 21.30
CA GLU A 396 -1.31 12.00 20.96
C GLU A 396 -0.63 12.87 22.02
N GLY A 397 -0.96 12.68 23.31
CA GLY A 397 -0.32 13.42 24.39
C GLY A 397 1.20 13.22 24.48
N GLU A 398 1.69 12.03 24.13
CA GLU A 398 3.13 11.73 24.10
C GLU A 398 3.83 12.40 22.93
N ARG A 399 3.20 12.43 21.75
CA ARG A 399 3.70 13.17 20.58
C ARG A 399 3.81 14.66 20.89
N LEU A 400 2.76 15.24 21.49
CA LEU A 400 2.76 16.64 21.92
C LEU A 400 3.86 16.93 22.94
N ARG A 401 4.06 16.05 23.91
CA ARG A 401 5.15 16.17 24.88
C ARG A 401 6.52 16.27 24.22
N ILE A 402 6.80 15.43 23.21
CA ILE A 402 8.05 15.53 22.42
C ILE A 402 8.15 16.88 21.71
N LEU A 403 7.08 17.31 21.05
CA LEU A 403 7.08 18.57 20.30
C LEU A 403 7.29 19.79 21.21
N VAL A 404 6.76 19.77 22.43
CA VAL A 404 6.92 20.83 23.42
C VAL A 404 8.31 20.80 24.04
N GLU A 405 8.77 19.66 24.57
CA GLU A 405 10.07 19.54 25.24
C GLU A 405 11.25 19.82 24.30
N LEU A 406 11.08 19.64 22.98
CA LEU A 406 12.09 19.92 21.97
C LEU A 406 11.90 21.28 21.27
N ASP A 407 11.09 22.19 21.83
CA ASP A 407 10.88 23.56 21.35
C ASP A 407 10.34 23.65 19.90
N ALA A 408 9.52 22.67 19.49
CA ALA A 408 8.77 22.74 18.24
C ALA A 408 7.38 23.35 18.41
N LEU A 409 6.75 23.12 19.56
CA LEU A 409 5.44 23.66 19.92
C LEU A 409 5.55 24.44 21.24
N PRO A 410 5.10 25.70 21.32
CA PRO A 410 5.07 26.42 22.59
C PRO A 410 4.16 25.73 23.62
N GLU A 411 4.56 25.70 24.89
CA GLU A 411 3.78 25.10 26.00
C GLU A 411 2.36 25.65 26.11
N ASN A 412 2.17 26.92 25.75
CA ASN A 412 0.91 27.64 25.82
C ASN A 412 0.20 27.75 24.46
N SER A 413 0.56 26.93 23.48
CA SER A 413 -0.12 26.90 22.18
C SER A 413 -1.57 26.45 22.34
N ASP A 414 -2.50 27.17 21.73
CA ASP A 414 -3.91 26.82 21.60
C ASP A 414 -4.26 26.29 20.19
N GLU A 415 -3.24 26.05 19.36
CA GLU A 415 -3.40 25.59 18.00
C GLU A 415 -4.00 24.18 17.97
N ARG A 416 -5.03 23.98 17.13
CA ARG A 416 -5.65 22.66 16.96
C ARG A 416 -4.71 21.73 16.23
N MET A 417 -4.29 20.68 16.92
CA MET A 417 -3.34 19.71 16.39
C MET A 417 -4.00 18.82 15.33
N SER A 418 -3.33 18.73 14.18
CA SER A 418 -3.64 17.80 13.10
C SER A 418 -2.40 16.98 12.78
N GLN A 419 -2.57 15.78 12.23
CA GLN A 419 -1.43 14.93 11.83
C GLN A 419 -0.48 15.66 10.85
N GLY A 420 -1.04 16.48 9.94
CA GLY A 420 -0.24 17.30 9.03
C GLY A 420 0.59 18.38 9.74
N LEU A 421 0.03 19.03 10.76
CA LEU A 421 0.77 19.99 11.60
C LEU A 421 1.85 19.26 12.43
N GLU A 422 1.49 18.18 13.11
CA GLU A 422 2.44 17.34 13.87
C GLU A 422 3.61 16.89 13.00
N ARG A 423 3.33 16.48 11.75
CA ARG A 423 4.35 16.10 10.76
C ARG A 423 5.28 17.26 10.44
N ARG A 424 4.75 18.45 10.15
CA ARG A 424 5.58 19.64 9.88
C ARG A 424 6.47 20.01 11.07
N LEU A 425 5.96 19.88 12.28
CA LEU A 425 6.72 20.16 13.50
C LEU A 425 7.82 19.10 13.73
N LEU A 426 7.54 17.82 13.50
CA LEU A 426 8.55 16.76 13.51
C LEU A 426 9.64 17.03 12.46
N ASP A 427 9.27 17.42 11.25
CA ASP A 427 10.20 17.72 10.16
C ASP A 427 11.10 18.91 10.51
N MET A 428 10.53 19.92 11.19
CA MET A 428 11.28 21.06 11.71
C MET A 428 12.30 20.63 12.76
N LEU A 429 11.95 19.74 13.70
CA LEU A 429 12.90 19.18 14.68
C LEU A 429 14.07 18.48 13.99
N VAL A 430 13.77 17.65 12.99
CA VAL A 430 14.78 16.89 12.25
C VAL A 430 15.70 17.81 11.47
N ARG A 431 15.18 18.85 10.82
CA ARG A 431 15.97 19.88 10.13
C ARG A 431 16.85 20.69 11.09
N ARG A 432 16.48 20.79 12.37
CA ARG A 432 17.29 21.39 13.44
C ARG A 432 18.31 20.42 14.04
N GLY A 433 18.43 19.20 13.50
CA GLY A 433 19.39 18.19 13.98
C GLY A 433 18.94 17.42 15.22
N LYS A 434 17.67 17.53 15.62
CA LYS A 434 17.13 16.90 16.85
C LYS A 434 16.61 15.47 16.65
N LEU A 435 16.94 14.79 15.56
CA LEU A 435 16.44 13.43 15.27
C LEU A 435 16.79 12.43 16.39
N GLY A 436 18.04 12.41 16.84
CA GLY A 436 18.45 11.50 17.93
C GLY A 436 17.76 11.79 19.27
N GLU A 437 17.40 13.06 19.54
CA GLU A 437 16.62 13.44 20.72
C GLU A 437 15.18 12.94 20.62
N VAL A 438 14.56 13.07 19.44
CA VAL A 438 13.23 12.53 19.15
C VAL A 438 13.22 11.02 19.36
N GLU A 439 14.17 10.28 18.79
CA GLU A 439 14.26 8.82 18.93
C GLU A 439 14.44 8.38 20.39
N ARG A 440 15.29 9.09 21.14
CA ARG A 440 15.49 8.84 22.58
C ARG A 440 14.19 9.02 23.35
N MET A 441 13.44 10.09 23.08
CA MET A 441 12.17 10.36 23.75
C MET A 441 11.08 9.36 23.37
N ILE A 442 11.00 8.96 22.09
CA ILE A 442 10.10 7.88 21.64
C ILE A 442 10.36 6.61 22.48
N ASN A 443 11.62 6.17 22.56
CA ASN A 443 11.99 4.98 23.32
C ASN A 443 11.63 5.11 24.81
N GLN A 444 11.93 6.27 25.41
CA GLN A 444 11.63 6.55 26.81
C GLN A 444 10.12 6.44 27.10
N LEU A 445 9.28 7.12 26.30
CA LEU A 445 7.83 7.16 26.53
C LEU A 445 7.17 5.79 26.31
N VAL A 446 7.61 5.05 25.29
CA VAL A 446 7.12 3.68 25.05
C VAL A 446 7.47 2.76 26.22
N GLU A 447 8.69 2.84 26.76
CA GLU A 447 9.11 2.02 27.90
C GLU A 447 8.43 2.45 29.21
N GLU A 448 8.25 3.75 29.46
CA GLU A 448 7.48 4.28 30.59
C GLU A 448 6.06 3.70 30.60
N ARG A 449 5.38 3.69 29.44
CA ARG A 449 4.03 3.14 29.31
C ARG A 449 3.99 1.64 29.56
N LYS A 450 4.95 0.87 29.02
CA LYS A 450 5.04 -0.59 29.26
C LYS A 450 5.25 -0.92 30.74
N ASN A 451 6.04 -0.11 31.44
CA ASN A 451 6.34 -0.33 32.86
C ASN A 451 5.19 0.13 33.77
N GLY A 452 4.44 1.17 33.40
CA GLY A 452 3.26 1.63 34.15
C GLY A 452 2.00 0.79 33.95
N ALA A 453 1.96 -0.07 32.92
CA ALA A 453 0.87 -1.00 32.64
C ALA A 453 1.03 -2.39 33.31
N ARG A 454 2.17 -2.62 33.99
CA ARG A 454 2.42 -3.80 34.83
C ARG A 454 2.12 -3.47 36.29
#